data_AF-A6SWA0-F1
#
_entry.id   AF-A6SWA0-F1
#
_cell.length_a   1.000
_cell.length_b   1.000
_cell.length_c   1.000
_cell.angle_alpha   90.00
_cell.angle_beta   90.00
_cell.angle_gamma   90.00
#
_symmetry.space_group_name_H-M   'P 1'
#
loop_
_entity.id
_entity.type
_entity.pdbx_description
1 polymer ?
#
loop_
_entity_poly.entity_id
_entity_poly.type
_entity_poly.pdbx_seq_one_letter_code
_entity_poly.pdbx_strand_id
1 'polypeptide(L)'
;MKQAGASTHMSPIPESKKNHLWRKTIWYTDPEVYPLGPHHSAEVYCCEESNGYAVWYARRLAKDDSRNVSKTENGDYLLAYFAPTKRDDAIETAVMIANSDKDVDQVITRLDALAAKVQKI
;
A
#
# COMPACT_ATOMS: atom_id res chain seq x y z
N MET A 1 -24.23 -21.92 -31.96
CA MET A 1 -24.18 -20.45 -31.77
C MET A 1 -23.91 -20.15 -30.30
N LYS A 2 -22.98 -19.21 -30.07
CA LYS A 2 -22.73 -18.39 -28.87
C LYS A 2 -21.99 -18.99 -27.65
N GLN A 3 -20.93 -18.25 -27.32
CA GLN A 3 -19.97 -18.34 -26.23
C GLN A 3 -20.61 -18.03 -24.87
N ALA A 4 -19.98 -18.54 -23.80
CA ALA A 4 -19.80 -17.85 -22.52
C ALA A 4 -18.49 -18.40 -21.95
N GLY A 5 -17.37 -17.68 -21.95
CA GLY A 5 -17.17 -16.46 -21.18
C GLY A 5 -16.45 -16.86 -19.89
N ALA A 6 -15.13 -17.09 -19.99
CA ALA A 6 -14.29 -17.41 -18.84
C ALA A 6 -14.27 -16.21 -17.89
N SER A 7 -14.93 -16.36 -16.75
CA SER A 7 -14.92 -15.35 -15.69
C SER A 7 -13.61 -15.49 -14.92
N THR A 8 -12.65 -14.62 -15.20
CA THR A 8 -11.39 -14.51 -14.46
C THR A 8 -11.70 -13.95 -13.07
N HIS A 9 -12.04 -14.84 -12.12
CA HIS A 9 -12.05 -14.49 -10.71
C HIS A 9 -10.59 -14.23 -10.28
N MET A 10 -10.13 -12.98 -10.40
CA MET A 10 -8.94 -12.52 -9.68
C MET A 10 -9.33 -12.40 -8.20
N SER A 11 -9.29 -13.52 -7.48
CA SER A 11 -9.33 -13.48 -6.02
C SER A 11 -8.19 -12.58 -5.55
N PRO A 12 -8.42 -11.58 -4.68
CA PRO A 12 -7.34 -10.76 -4.15
C PRO A 12 -6.34 -11.71 -3.47
N ILE A 13 -5.13 -11.76 -4.00
CA ILE A 13 -4.05 -12.55 -3.40
C ILE A 13 -3.91 -12.03 -1.98
N PRO A 14 -4.12 -12.87 -0.94
CA PRO A 14 -3.92 -12.45 0.44
C PRO A 14 -2.53 -11.83 0.56
N GLU A 15 -2.44 -10.65 1.19
CA GLU A 15 -1.19 -9.88 1.34
C GLU A 15 -0.02 -10.73 1.85
N SER A 16 -0.30 -11.76 2.66
CA SER A 16 0.65 -12.74 3.17
C SER A 16 1.26 -13.70 2.13
N LYS A 17 0.75 -13.73 0.90
CA LYS A 17 1.27 -14.54 -0.22
C LYS A 17 2.03 -13.72 -1.27
N LYS A 18 2.10 -12.39 -1.12
CA LYS A 18 2.91 -11.55 -2.00
C LYS A 18 4.39 -11.67 -1.59
N ASN A 19 5.26 -11.96 -2.56
CA ASN A 19 6.70 -12.01 -2.31
C ASN A 19 7.22 -10.57 -2.19
N HIS A 20 7.24 -10.04 -0.96
CA HIS A 20 7.71 -8.69 -0.70
C HIS A 20 9.22 -8.60 -0.90
N LEU A 21 9.64 -7.82 -1.89
CA LEU A 21 11.04 -7.46 -2.10
C LEU A 21 11.52 -6.45 -1.07
N TRP A 22 10.60 -5.57 -0.65
CA TRP A 22 10.84 -4.57 0.37
C TRP A 22 9.52 -4.16 1.01
N ARG A 23 9.52 -3.83 2.29
CA ARG A 23 8.34 -3.40 3.05
C ARG A 23 8.75 -2.49 4.18
N LYS A 24 7.93 -1.48 4.46
CA LYS A 24 8.00 -0.69 5.69
C LYS A 24 6.61 -0.43 6.23
N THR A 25 6.39 -0.84 7.48
CA THR A 25 5.22 -0.45 8.25
C THR A 25 5.51 0.89 8.92
N ILE A 26 4.62 1.84 8.69
CA ILE A 26 4.58 3.17 9.29
C ILE A 26 3.55 3.09 10.41
N TRP A 27 4.06 2.89 11.62
CA TRP A 27 3.24 2.82 12.83
C TRP A 27 2.78 4.21 13.23
N TYR A 28 1.48 4.37 13.42
CA TYR A 28 0.93 5.59 13.98
C TYR A 28 0.80 5.50 15.50
N THR A 29 0.22 4.40 15.99
CA THR A 29 0.24 4.08 17.41
C THR A 29 1.55 3.39 17.70
N ASP A 30 2.33 3.93 18.63
CA ASP A 30 3.54 3.28 19.11
C ASP A 30 3.16 1.88 19.65
N PRO A 31 3.62 0.80 18.99
CA PRO A 31 3.26 -0.55 19.37
C PRO A 31 3.87 -0.96 20.73
N GLU A 32 4.89 -0.26 21.22
CA GLU A 32 5.46 -0.48 22.55
C GLU A 32 4.59 0.16 23.64
N VAL A 33 3.92 1.28 23.33
CA VAL A 33 3.05 2.01 24.26
C VAL A 33 1.63 1.44 24.26
N TYR A 34 1.16 0.94 23.12
CA TYR A 34 -0.18 0.37 22.97
C TYR A 34 -0.13 -1.05 22.37
N PRO A 35 0.47 -2.03 23.07
CA PRO A 35 0.72 -3.37 22.54
C PRO A 35 -0.56 -4.18 22.26
N LEU A 36 -1.69 -3.78 22.84
CA LEU A 36 -3.01 -4.41 22.67
C LEU A 36 -4.02 -3.49 21.96
N GLY A 37 -3.60 -2.31 21.51
CA GLY A 37 -4.45 -1.39 20.77
C GLY A 37 -4.68 -1.88 19.33
N PRO A 38 -5.78 -1.49 18.67
CA PRO A 38 -5.94 -1.75 17.24
C PRO A 38 -4.72 -1.21 16.48
N HIS A 39 -4.03 -2.10 15.77
CA HIS A 39 -2.81 -1.81 15.02
C HIS A 39 -3.14 -0.81 13.90
N HIS A 40 -2.99 0.49 14.19
CA HIS A 40 -3.17 1.54 13.22
C HIS A 40 -1.84 1.80 12.53
N SER A 41 -1.78 1.42 11.26
CA SER A 41 -0.58 1.51 10.47
C SER A 41 -0.90 1.85 9.03
N ALA A 42 0.00 2.61 8.45
CA ALA A 42 0.19 2.64 7.01
C ALA A 42 1.29 1.64 6.66
N GLU A 43 1.24 1.05 5.49
CA GLU A 43 2.32 0.23 4.99
C GLU A 43 2.63 0.56 3.54
N VAL A 44 3.91 0.62 3.22
CA VAL A 44 4.38 0.70 1.85
C VAL A 44 5.20 -0.55 1.57
N TYR A 45 4.87 -1.27 0.50
CA TYR A 45 5.61 -2.45 0.10
C TYR A 45 5.82 -2.52 -1.40
N CYS A 46 6.90 -3.16 -1.79
CA CYS A 46 7.24 -3.51 -3.16
C CYS A 46 7.18 -5.04 -3.27
N CYS A 47 6.42 -5.55 -4.24
CA CYS A 47 6.33 -6.98 -4.53
C CYS A 47 6.64 -7.28 -6.00
N GLU A 48 7.10 -8.50 -6.23
CA GLU A 48 7.16 -9.08 -7.55
C GLU A 48 5.77 -9.58 -7.97
N GLU A 49 5.38 -9.23 -9.19
CA GLU A 49 4.14 -9.64 -9.85
C GLU A 49 4.49 -10.39 -11.15
N SER A 50 3.54 -11.13 -11.73
CA SER A 50 3.81 -12.00 -12.89
C SER A 50 4.38 -11.27 -14.12
N ASN A 51 4.19 -9.96 -14.21
CA ASN A 51 4.58 -9.12 -15.33
C ASN A 51 5.48 -7.94 -14.90
N GLY A 52 6.13 -7.98 -13.73
CA GLY A 52 6.94 -6.85 -13.24
C GLY A 52 6.94 -6.66 -11.73
N TYR A 53 7.01 -5.41 -11.29
CA TYR A 53 7.07 -5.05 -9.86
C TYR A 53 6.03 -3.99 -9.53
N ALA A 54 5.37 -4.14 -8.39
CA ALA A 54 4.32 -3.24 -7.95
C ALA A 54 4.67 -2.61 -6.60
N VAL A 55 4.47 -1.30 -6.50
CA VAL A 55 4.58 -0.55 -5.25
C VAL A 55 3.18 -0.24 -4.75
N TRP A 56 2.89 -0.72 -3.55
CA TRP A 56 1.60 -0.62 -2.92
C TRP A 56 1.64 0.25 -1.67
N TYR A 57 0.51 0.86 -1.39
CA TYR A 57 0.21 1.52 -0.13
C TYR A 57 -1.02 0.88 0.51
N ALA A 58 -0.83 0.20 1.64
CA ALA A 58 -1.91 -0.33 2.44
C ALA A 58 -2.22 0.64 3.59
N ARG A 59 -3.42 1.21 3.55
CA ARG A 59 -3.90 2.17 4.55
C ARG A 59 -4.84 1.50 5.54
N ARG A 60 -4.50 1.53 6.82
CA ARG A 60 -5.31 0.99 7.93
C ARG A 60 -5.31 1.97 9.12
N LEU A 61 -6.06 3.07 9.00
CA LEU A 61 -6.25 4.03 10.11
C LEU A 61 -7.49 3.70 10.95
N ALA A 62 -7.54 4.23 12.17
CA ALA A 62 -8.72 4.15 13.02
C ALA A 62 -9.92 4.87 12.39
N LYS A 63 -11.14 4.42 12.68
CA LYS A 63 -12.35 5.08 12.16
C LYS A 63 -12.50 6.51 12.67
N ASP A 64 -12.12 6.72 13.92
CA ASP A 64 -12.14 7.98 14.68
C ASP A 64 -10.85 8.80 14.53
N ASP A 65 -9.92 8.34 13.68
CA ASP A 65 -8.66 9.04 13.47
C ASP A 65 -8.90 10.41 12.81
N SER A 66 -8.26 11.46 13.35
CA SER A 66 -8.39 12.82 12.82
C SER A 66 -7.89 12.96 11.40
N ARG A 67 -7.05 12.05 10.90
CA ARG A 67 -6.57 12.00 9.50
C ARG A 67 -7.50 11.22 8.58
N ASN A 68 -8.48 10.50 9.14
CA ASN A 68 -9.56 9.88 8.38
C ASN A 68 -10.57 10.93 7.83
N VAL A 69 -10.26 12.22 7.97
CA VAL A 69 -10.92 13.34 7.29
C VAL A 69 -10.48 13.50 5.83
N SER A 70 -9.37 12.87 5.42
CA SER A 70 -9.01 12.81 4.02
C SER A 70 -10.03 11.96 3.26
N LYS A 71 -10.34 12.29 1.99
CA LYS A 71 -11.24 11.47 1.14
C LYS A 71 -10.65 10.07 0.82
N THR A 72 -9.47 9.75 1.35
CA THR A 72 -8.77 8.49 1.13
C THR A 72 -9.23 7.48 2.16
N GLU A 73 -10.00 6.50 1.70
CA GLU A 73 -10.52 5.44 2.56
C GLU A 73 -9.41 4.45 2.98
N ASN A 74 -9.65 3.66 4.02
CA ASN A 74 -8.82 2.48 4.25
C ASN A 74 -8.95 1.51 3.07
N GLY A 75 -7.84 0.90 2.68
CA GLY A 75 -7.74 0.03 1.51
C GLY A 75 -6.32 -0.09 1.01
N ASP A 76 -6.16 -0.84 -0.09
CA ASP A 76 -4.86 -1.04 -0.74
C ASP A 76 -4.86 -0.26 -2.05
N TYR A 77 -3.79 0.51 -2.25
CA TYR A 77 -3.64 1.42 -3.37
C TYR A 77 -2.38 1.05 -4.14
N LEU A 78 -2.54 0.76 -5.43
CA LEU A 78 -1.41 0.58 -6.32
C LEU A 78 -0.83 1.95 -6.65
N LEU A 79 0.33 2.28 -6.09
CA LEU A 79 0.98 3.58 -6.29
C LEU A 79 1.73 3.66 -7.61
N ALA A 80 2.45 2.58 -7.95
CA ALA A 80 3.25 2.51 -9.15
C ALA A 80 3.47 1.07 -9.61
N TYR A 81 3.68 0.91 -10.91
CA TYR A 81 3.98 -0.37 -11.53
C TYR A 81 5.21 -0.24 -12.44
N PHE A 82 6.13 -1.19 -12.35
CA PHE A 82 7.42 -1.19 -13.02
C PHE A 82 7.59 -2.44 -13.88
N ALA A 83 8.29 -2.30 -15.00
CA ALA A 83 8.60 -3.42 -15.89
C ALA A 83 9.50 -4.46 -15.19
N PRO A 84 9.52 -5.73 -15.66
CA PRO A 84 10.35 -6.79 -15.06
C PRO A 84 11.85 -6.51 -15.01
N THR A 85 12.34 -5.58 -15.82
CA THR A 85 13.76 -5.17 -15.85
C THR A 85 14.08 -4.03 -14.88
N LYS A 86 13.10 -3.51 -14.14
CA LYS A 86 13.17 -2.30 -13.33
C LYS A 86 12.98 -2.56 -11.84
N ARG A 87 13.60 -3.64 -11.35
CA ARG A 87 13.52 -4.06 -9.95
C ARG A 87 14.00 -2.98 -8.98
N ASP A 88 15.20 -2.46 -9.22
CA ASP A 88 15.84 -1.52 -8.30
C ASP A 88 15.08 -0.18 -8.29
N ASP A 89 14.63 0.31 -9.44
CA ASP A 89 13.78 1.50 -9.56
C ASP A 89 12.48 1.35 -8.73
N ALA A 90 11.87 0.15 -8.74
CA ALA A 90 10.67 -0.14 -7.96
C ALA A 90 10.94 -0.13 -6.45
N ILE A 91 12.05 -0.72 -6.01
CA ILE A 91 12.47 -0.72 -4.60
C ILE A 91 12.82 0.70 -4.15
N GLU A 92 13.60 1.45 -4.95
CA GLU A 92 13.97 2.82 -4.66
C GLU A 92 12.73 3.70 -4.50
N THR A 93 11.76 3.58 -5.42
CA THR A 93 10.48 4.29 -5.33
C THR A 93 9.75 3.99 -4.02
N ALA A 94 9.64 2.71 -3.65
CA ALA A 94 8.99 2.31 -2.40
C ALA A 94 9.70 2.89 -1.17
N VAL A 95 11.04 2.81 -1.14
CA VAL A 95 11.87 3.37 -0.07
C VAL A 95 11.69 4.89 0.03
N MET A 96 11.79 5.61 -1.09
CA MET A 96 11.69 7.07 -1.11
C MET A 96 10.33 7.56 -0.64
N ILE A 97 9.25 6.94 -1.09
CA ILE A 97 7.89 7.34 -0.71
C ILE A 97 7.67 7.10 0.80
N ALA A 98 8.07 5.93 1.30
CA ALA A 98 7.89 5.54 2.70
C ALA A 98 8.82 6.28 3.69
N ASN A 99 9.81 7.02 3.19
CA ASN A 99 10.73 7.86 3.95
C ASN A 99 10.69 9.32 3.48
N SER A 100 9.58 9.75 2.88
CA SER A 100 9.44 11.08 2.28
C SER A 100 9.44 12.23 3.29
N ASP A 101 9.24 11.93 4.57
CA ASP A 101 9.25 12.87 5.68
C ASP A 101 9.73 12.19 6.98
N LYS A 102 10.12 12.99 7.97
CA LYS A 102 10.47 12.54 9.33
C LYS A 102 9.24 12.36 10.20
N ASP A 103 8.20 13.15 9.94
CA ASP A 103 6.92 13.06 10.64
C ASP A 103 6.00 12.04 9.95
N VAL A 104 5.51 11.07 10.72
CA VAL A 104 4.61 10.00 10.26
C VAL A 104 3.34 10.57 9.64
N ASP A 105 2.79 11.64 10.23
CA ASP A 105 1.56 12.26 9.74
C ASP A 105 1.75 12.87 8.35
N GLN A 106 2.92 13.47 8.11
CA GLN A 106 3.28 14.02 6.81
C GLN A 106 3.50 12.91 5.77
N VAL A 107 4.14 11.80 6.16
CA VAL A 107 4.29 10.63 5.26
C VAL A 107 2.92 10.10 4.85
N ILE A 108 1.99 9.91 5.79
CA ILE A 108 0.63 9.44 5.50
C ILE A 108 -0.13 10.43 4.62
N THR A 109 -0.02 11.73 4.90
CA THR A 109 -0.68 12.77 4.09
C THR A 109 -0.20 12.75 2.64
N ARG A 110 1.10 12.54 2.41
CA ARG A 110 1.66 12.40 1.06
C ARG A 110 1.21 11.12 0.38
N LEU A 111 1.18 10.00 1.12
CA LEU A 111 0.66 8.73 0.63
C LEU A 111 -0.82 8.83 0.24
N ASP A 112 -1.64 9.48 1.05
CA ASP A 112 -3.05 9.75 0.76
C ASP A 112 -3.21 10.61 -0.51
N ALA A 113 -2.33 11.59 -0.72
CA ALA A 113 -2.33 12.42 -1.92
C ALA A 113 -1.91 11.65 -3.20
N LEU A 114 -1.03 10.65 -3.06
CA LEU A 114 -0.70 9.72 -4.16
C LEU A 114 -1.86 8.76 -4.41
N ALA A 115 -2.43 8.19 -3.35
CA ALA A 115 -3.58 7.29 -3.38
C ALA A 115 -4.80 7.94 -4.06
N ALA A 116 -5.05 9.22 -3.81
CA ALA A 116 -6.15 9.96 -4.42
C ALA A 116 -6.03 10.13 -5.94
N LYS A 117 -4.83 9.96 -6.51
CA LYS A 117 -4.57 10.05 -7.96
C LYS A 117 -4.60 8.69 -8.66
N VAL A 118 -4.71 7.60 -7.90
CA VAL A 118 -4.70 6.23 -8.41
C VAL A 118 -6.05 5.57 -8.16
N GLN A 119 -6.36 4.55 -8.95
CA GLN A 119 -7.59 3.79 -8.77
C GLN A 119 -7.43 2.83 -7.58
N LYS A 120 -8.36 2.90 -6.62
CA LYS A 120 -8.50 1.90 -5.55
C LYS A 120 -8.82 0.54 -6.19
N ILE A 121 -8.09 -0.51 -5.78
CA ILE A 121 -8.28 -1.88 -6.27
C ILE A 121 -9.04 -2.70 -5.23
#